data_AF-A0A1L8TLJ6-F1
#
_entry.id   AF-A0A1L8TLJ6-F1
#
_cell.length_a   1.000
_cell.length_b   1.000
_cell.length_c   1.000
_cell.angle_alpha   90.00
_cell.angle_beta   90.00
_cell.angle_gamma   90.00
#
_symmetry.space_group_name_H-M   'P 1'
#
loop_
_entity.id
_entity.type
_entity.pdbx_description
1 polymer ?
#
loop_
_entity_poly.entity_id
_entity_poly.type
_entity_poly.pdbx_seq_one_letter_code
_entity_poly.pdbx_strand_id
1 'polypeptide(L)'
;METKKKWLIFWGILAALFVGMFAIVLSGNFPQFTIPFSVFASNDKEEKQEEIPKLKSLALKDVNDQTLLEEQTDKIAALNTAFSDNSNFSSSQSMATAIEKVYGPAKKSKNLFDFYRKIYPMVSSEENGFVSVSLLGFGQRLINDQTYTSQRQIWSFTDSNGTRHDYTISLQFNTKELYQLSIEENSEVKSVITKDDTYLDKSADFETAWTELVQRGTDVQLYRQMKKDGMNSDQTEFKALEKSMNVTDPSGFFDLFRDTRGDLTHAYLSGFYHTNTPTDGQSDYYFRVPTSEKGVAEFIVVYDRLQQKILSINKQDLSENSDE
;
A
#
# COMPACT_ATOMS: atom_id res chain seq x y z
N MET A 1 25.54 80.70 -3.23
CA MET A 1 26.51 80.34 -4.29
C MET A 1 26.65 78.82 -4.32
N GLU A 2 25.68 78.03 -4.84
CA GLU A 2 25.80 76.55 -4.76
C GLU A 2 25.13 75.71 -5.87
N THR A 3 24.46 76.28 -6.87
CA THR A 3 23.82 75.48 -7.94
C THR A 3 24.69 75.30 -9.18
N LYS A 4 25.57 76.26 -9.52
CA LYS A 4 26.43 76.18 -10.72
C LYS A 4 27.51 75.10 -10.64
N LYS A 5 28.04 74.78 -9.45
CA LYS A 5 29.08 73.73 -9.28
C LYS A 5 28.51 72.31 -9.44
N LYS A 6 27.29 72.05 -8.96
CA LYS A 6 26.64 70.73 -9.07
C LYS A 6 26.28 70.38 -10.52
N TRP A 7 25.88 71.38 -11.30
CA TRP A 7 25.53 71.21 -12.71
C TRP A 7 26.76 70.89 -13.59
N LEU A 8 27.89 71.53 -13.31
CA LEU A 8 29.16 71.26 -14.01
C LEU A 8 29.73 69.86 -13.70
N ILE A 9 29.57 69.38 -12.47
CA ILE A 9 29.97 68.02 -12.08
C ILE A 9 29.07 66.98 -12.75
N PHE A 10 27.76 67.24 -12.85
CA PHE A 10 26.81 66.36 -13.53
C PHE A 10 27.16 66.17 -15.01
N TRP A 11 27.42 67.26 -15.74
CA TRP A 11 27.82 67.17 -17.15
C TRP A 11 29.21 66.59 -17.35
N GLY A 12 30.14 66.80 -16.41
CA GLY A 12 31.46 66.16 -16.44
C GLY A 12 31.38 64.64 -16.31
N ILE A 13 30.55 64.13 -15.41
CA ILE A 13 30.32 62.68 -15.24
C ILE A 13 29.59 62.09 -16.45
N LEU A 14 28.59 62.82 -17.00
CA LEU A 14 27.86 62.37 -18.18
C LEU A 14 28.77 62.29 -19.42
N ALA A 15 29.65 63.26 -19.62
CA ALA A 15 30.62 63.26 -20.71
C ALA A 15 31.66 62.13 -20.56
N ALA A 16 32.12 61.86 -19.33
CA ALA A 16 33.03 60.75 -19.05
C ALA A 16 32.38 59.38 -19.31
N LEU A 17 31.10 59.21 -18.95
CA LEU A 17 30.34 58.00 -19.25
C LEU A 17 30.13 57.80 -20.76
N PHE A 18 29.84 58.88 -21.49
CA PHE A 18 29.62 58.81 -22.94
C PHE A 18 30.92 58.49 -23.71
N VAL A 19 32.04 59.09 -23.31
CA VAL A 19 33.37 58.80 -23.89
C VAL A 19 33.84 57.38 -23.51
N GLY A 20 33.59 56.93 -22.27
CA GLY A 20 33.89 55.57 -21.84
C GLY A 20 33.10 54.51 -22.61
N MET A 21 31.81 54.76 -22.87
CA MET A 21 30.97 53.87 -23.66
C MET A 21 31.42 53.79 -25.12
N PHE A 22 31.83 54.91 -25.73
CA PHE A 22 32.36 54.93 -27.09
C PHE A 22 33.72 54.22 -27.22
N ALA A 23 34.59 54.33 -26.21
CA ALA A 23 35.87 53.61 -26.18
C ALA A 23 35.68 52.09 -26.09
N ILE A 24 34.67 51.61 -25.35
CA ILE A 24 34.33 50.19 -25.25
C ILE A 24 33.77 49.67 -26.58
N VAL A 25 32.85 50.41 -27.22
CA VAL A 25 32.25 50.03 -28.51
C VAL A 25 33.28 50.00 -29.65
N LEU A 26 34.23 50.94 -29.70
CA LEU A 26 35.30 50.96 -30.72
C LEU A 26 36.40 49.92 -30.50
N SER A 27 36.58 49.42 -29.26
CA SER A 27 37.58 48.39 -28.93
C SER A 27 37.15 46.95 -29.25
N GLY A 28 35.90 46.74 -29.70
CA GLY A 28 35.39 45.43 -30.13
C GLY A 28 35.30 44.37 -29.03
N ASN A 29 35.55 44.72 -27.78
CA ASN A 29 35.62 43.78 -26.66
C ASN A 29 34.43 44.01 -25.73
N PHE A 30 33.28 43.41 -26.05
CA PHE A 30 32.14 43.37 -25.14
C PHE A 30 32.39 42.30 -24.07
N PRO A 31 32.64 42.65 -22.80
CA PRO A 31 32.44 41.67 -21.74
C PRO A 31 30.96 41.29 -21.71
N GLN A 32 30.67 39.99 -21.80
CA GLN A 32 29.33 39.45 -21.54
C GLN A 32 28.96 39.77 -20.09
N PHE A 33 28.29 40.89 -19.86
CA PHE A 33 27.66 41.17 -18.58
C PHE A 33 26.41 40.29 -18.46
N THR A 34 26.58 39.11 -17.86
CA THR A 34 25.47 38.33 -17.32
C THR A 34 25.02 39.05 -16.05
N ILE A 35 23.87 39.73 -16.12
CA ILE A 35 23.23 40.30 -14.93
C ILE A 35 22.68 39.10 -14.12
N PRO A 36 23.13 38.85 -12.88
CA PRO A 36 22.55 37.81 -12.06
C PRO A 36 21.16 38.28 -11.62
N PHE A 37 20.12 37.74 -12.25
CA PHE A 37 18.72 38.00 -11.85
C PHE A 37 18.38 37.48 -10.43
N SER A 38 19.34 36.95 -9.68
CA SER A 38 19.14 36.52 -8.28
C SER A 38 18.89 37.66 -7.30
N VAL A 39 19.11 38.92 -7.67
CA VAL A 39 18.88 40.09 -6.78
C VAL A 39 17.50 40.72 -7.00
N PHE A 40 16.74 40.27 -8.02
CA PHE A 40 15.35 40.67 -8.25
C PHE A 40 14.34 39.56 -7.90
N ALA A 41 14.80 38.42 -7.38
CA ALA A 41 13.92 37.47 -6.73
C ALA A 41 13.31 38.15 -5.49
N SER A 42 11.98 38.25 -5.48
CA SER A 42 11.17 38.67 -4.34
C SER A 42 11.69 38.05 -3.04
N ASN A 43 11.52 38.77 -1.93
CA ASN A 43 11.57 38.22 -0.56
C ASN A 43 10.41 37.23 -0.32
N ASP A 44 10.18 36.31 -1.25
CA ASP A 44 9.44 35.10 -0.95
C ASP A 44 10.38 34.28 -0.09
N LYS A 45 10.09 34.23 1.21
CA LYS A 45 10.67 33.22 2.08
C LYS A 45 10.53 31.91 1.32
N GLU A 46 11.64 31.28 0.96
CA GLU A 46 11.63 29.88 0.53
C GLU A 46 10.96 29.11 1.67
N GLU A 47 9.65 28.87 1.57
CA GLU A 47 8.98 27.88 2.37
C GLU A 47 9.74 26.60 2.09
N LYS A 48 10.55 26.15 3.07
CA LYS A 48 11.22 24.85 3.01
C LYS A 48 10.17 23.85 2.54
N GLN A 49 10.40 23.25 1.37
CA GLN A 49 9.56 22.17 0.89
C GLN A 49 9.50 21.14 2.02
N GLU A 50 8.29 20.90 2.50
CA GLU A 50 8.04 19.93 3.55
C GLU A 50 8.48 18.55 3.04
N GLU A 51 9.65 18.10 3.48
CA GLU A 51 10.25 16.83 3.04
C GLU A 51 9.39 15.68 3.57
N ILE A 52 8.89 14.87 2.63
CA ILE A 52 8.05 13.74 2.94
C ILE A 52 8.95 12.56 3.35
N PRO A 53 8.68 11.87 4.47
CA PRO A 53 9.52 10.75 4.91
C PRO A 53 9.46 9.58 3.92
N LYS A 54 10.60 8.92 3.70
CA LYS A 54 10.63 7.65 2.96
C LYS A 54 10.14 6.52 3.85
N LEU A 55 9.16 5.76 3.38
CA LEU A 55 8.65 4.60 4.09
C LEU A 55 9.35 3.32 3.63
N LYS A 56 9.39 2.30 4.50
CA LYS A 56 9.84 0.97 4.11
C LYS A 56 8.86 0.38 3.10
N SER A 57 9.37 -0.12 1.99
CA SER A 57 8.58 -0.82 0.98
C SER A 57 8.92 -2.31 0.96
N LEU A 58 7.92 -3.15 0.72
CA LEU A 58 8.07 -4.57 0.46
C LEU A 58 8.54 -4.75 -0.99
N ALA A 59 9.59 -5.55 -1.19
CA ALA A 59 10.13 -5.85 -2.50
C ALA A 59 9.43 -7.09 -3.09
N LEU A 60 8.45 -6.90 -3.97
CA LEU A 60 7.72 -8.03 -4.60
C LEU A 60 8.65 -8.94 -5.40
N LYS A 61 9.66 -8.38 -6.06
CA LYS A 61 10.72 -9.16 -6.73
C LYS A 61 11.42 -10.20 -5.85
N ASP A 62 11.43 -10.01 -4.52
CA ASP A 62 12.08 -10.93 -3.58
C ASP A 62 11.09 -11.99 -3.05
N VAL A 63 9.82 -11.91 -3.46
CA VAL A 63 8.74 -12.84 -3.08
C VAL A 63 8.45 -13.78 -4.23
N ASN A 64 8.61 -15.08 -3.98
CA ASN A 64 8.13 -16.12 -4.88
C ASN A 64 6.75 -16.59 -4.40
N ASP A 65 5.71 -16.21 -5.12
CA ASP A 65 4.32 -16.50 -4.76
C ASP A 65 4.00 -18.01 -4.78
N GLN A 66 4.66 -18.79 -5.65
CA GLN A 66 4.50 -20.25 -5.69
C GLN A 66 5.10 -20.91 -4.46
N THR A 67 6.32 -20.52 -4.07
CA THR A 67 6.94 -21.00 -2.83
C THR A 67 6.11 -20.57 -1.63
N LEU A 68 5.60 -19.34 -1.61
CA LEU A 68 4.75 -18.84 -0.53
C LEU A 68 3.43 -19.64 -0.44
N LEU A 69 2.80 -19.94 -1.57
CA LEU A 69 1.63 -20.81 -1.65
C LEU A 69 1.93 -22.20 -1.08
N GLU A 70 3.01 -22.82 -1.52
CA GLU A 70 3.42 -24.15 -1.07
C GLU A 70 3.58 -24.18 0.45
N GLU A 71 4.29 -23.21 1.03
CA GLU A 71 4.43 -23.06 2.47
C GLU A 71 3.07 -22.89 3.18
N GLN A 72 2.15 -22.10 2.59
CA GLN A 72 0.83 -21.88 3.19
C GLN A 72 -0.03 -23.14 3.15
N THR A 73 -0.02 -23.87 2.03
CA THR A 73 -0.76 -25.12 1.91
C THR A 73 -0.16 -26.21 2.79
N ASP A 74 1.16 -26.25 2.98
CA ASP A 74 1.79 -27.21 3.89
C ASP A 74 1.39 -26.97 5.35
N LYS A 75 1.25 -25.71 5.76
CA LYS A 75 0.67 -25.35 7.08
C LYS A 75 -0.78 -25.82 7.22
N ILE A 76 -1.58 -25.70 6.16
CA ILE A 76 -2.96 -26.20 6.13
C ILE A 76 -2.99 -27.72 6.23
N ALA A 77 -2.11 -28.42 5.52
CA ALA A 77 -2.00 -29.88 5.59
C ALA A 77 -1.56 -30.35 6.99
N ALA A 78 -0.65 -29.62 7.64
CA ALA A 78 -0.23 -29.88 9.01
C ALA A 78 -1.39 -29.69 10.01
N LEU A 79 -2.18 -28.62 9.87
CA LEU A 79 -3.39 -28.42 10.69
C LEU A 79 -4.42 -29.51 10.47
N ASN A 80 -4.73 -29.89 9.23
CA ASN A 80 -5.66 -30.97 8.93
C ASN A 80 -5.21 -32.29 9.57
N THR A 81 -3.92 -32.59 9.49
CA THR A 81 -3.33 -33.80 10.10
C THR A 81 -3.45 -33.74 11.63
N ALA A 82 -3.12 -32.60 12.24
CA ALA A 82 -3.22 -32.44 13.69
C ALA A 82 -4.68 -32.56 14.17
N PHE A 83 -5.62 -31.88 13.51
CA PHE A 83 -7.03 -31.91 13.90
C PHE A 83 -7.78 -33.18 13.52
N SER A 84 -7.18 -34.08 12.73
CA SER A 84 -7.71 -35.44 12.57
C SER A 84 -7.61 -36.28 13.85
N ASP A 85 -6.76 -35.89 14.81
CA ASP A 85 -6.68 -36.50 16.13
C ASP A 85 -7.58 -35.74 17.12
N ASN A 86 -8.70 -36.36 17.51
CA ASN A 86 -9.70 -35.81 18.44
C ASN A 86 -9.08 -35.43 19.80
N SER A 87 -7.94 -36.00 20.20
CA SER A 87 -7.26 -35.62 21.43
C SER A 87 -6.78 -34.16 21.40
N ASN A 88 -6.54 -33.58 20.21
CA ASN A 88 -6.21 -32.17 20.05
C ASN A 88 -7.41 -31.24 20.33
N PHE A 89 -8.64 -31.78 20.45
CA PHE A 89 -9.82 -31.04 20.89
C PHE A 89 -10.26 -31.36 22.34
N SER A 90 -9.51 -32.20 23.05
CA SER A 90 -9.80 -32.56 24.45
C SER A 90 -9.84 -31.36 25.41
N SER A 91 -9.13 -30.29 25.08
CA SER A 91 -9.13 -29.03 25.81
C SER A 91 -8.73 -27.87 24.91
N SER A 92 -9.06 -26.65 25.32
CA SER A 92 -8.57 -25.43 24.66
C SER A 92 -7.03 -25.37 24.60
N GLN A 93 -6.34 -25.89 25.61
CA GLN A 93 -4.88 -25.94 25.64
C GLN A 93 -4.31 -26.94 24.63
N SER A 94 -4.95 -28.10 24.46
CA SER A 94 -4.56 -29.10 23.47
C SER A 94 -4.66 -28.52 22.06
N MET A 95 -5.76 -27.82 21.77
CA MET A 95 -6.01 -27.17 20.48
C MET A 95 -5.01 -26.04 20.24
N ALA A 96 -4.78 -25.18 21.24
CA ALA A 96 -3.77 -24.12 21.16
C ALA A 96 -2.38 -24.70 20.87
N THR A 97 -1.99 -25.77 21.56
CA THR A 97 -0.69 -26.45 21.35
C THR A 97 -0.56 -26.99 19.91
N ALA A 98 -1.63 -27.53 19.33
CA ALA A 98 -1.64 -28.00 17.96
C ALA A 98 -1.43 -26.84 16.96
N ILE A 99 -2.08 -25.69 17.19
CA ILE A 99 -1.93 -24.49 16.35
C ILE A 99 -0.52 -23.89 16.50
N GLU A 100 -0.01 -23.81 17.73
CA GLU A 100 1.31 -23.24 18.03
C GLU A 100 2.45 -24.05 17.42
N LYS A 101 2.28 -25.37 17.22
CA LYS A 101 3.24 -26.18 16.46
C LYS A 101 3.38 -25.76 15.00
N VAL A 102 2.34 -25.16 14.41
CA VAL A 102 2.32 -24.74 12.99
C VAL A 102 2.72 -23.27 12.82
N TYR A 103 2.30 -22.40 13.73
CA TYR A 103 2.44 -20.94 13.63
C TYR A 103 3.36 -20.31 14.68
N GLY A 104 3.86 -21.08 15.64
CA GLY A 104 4.57 -20.56 16.81
C GLY A 104 3.62 -20.12 17.94
N PRO A 105 4.18 -19.75 19.11
CA PRO A 105 3.42 -19.34 20.28
C PRO A 105 2.46 -18.18 19.97
N ALA A 106 1.25 -18.23 20.53
CA ALA A 106 0.24 -17.20 20.33
C ALA A 106 0.46 -16.00 21.26
N LYS A 107 0.54 -14.79 20.69
CA LYS A 107 0.71 -13.54 21.45
C LYS A 107 -0.51 -13.20 22.32
N LYS A 108 -1.72 -13.53 21.84
CA LYS A 108 -3.01 -13.33 22.54
C LYS A 108 -3.77 -14.67 22.65
N SER A 109 -3.70 -15.34 23.80
CA SER A 109 -4.34 -16.66 24.02
C SER A 109 -5.87 -16.62 24.16
N LYS A 110 -6.46 -15.46 24.47
CA LYS A 110 -7.92 -15.31 24.69
C LYS A 110 -8.76 -15.72 23.48
N ASN A 111 -8.35 -15.35 22.27
CA ASN A 111 -9.12 -15.61 21.05
C ASN A 111 -9.22 -17.12 20.73
N LEU A 112 -8.16 -17.87 21.04
CA LEU A 112 -8.13 -19.33 20.89
C LEU A 112 -9.09 -20.02 21.86
N PHE A 113 -9.14 -19.54 23.12
CA PHE A 113 -10.06 -20.06 24.10
C PHE A 113 -11.53 -19.80 23.74
N ASP A 114 -11.83 -18.56 23.32
CA ASP A 114 -13.19 -18.19 22.90
C ASP A 114 -13.63 -18.99 21.66
N PHE A 115 -12.70 -19.26 20.75
CA PHE A 115 -12.96 -20.14 19.61
C PHE A 115 -13.28 -21.56 20.03
N TYR A 116 -12.44 -22.14 20.88
CA TYR A 116 -12.62 -23.49 21.38
C TYR A 116 -14.01 -23.67 21.98
N ARG A 117 -14.50 -22.70 22.76
CA ARG A 117 -15.85 -22.74 23.32
C ARG A 117 -16.95 -22.75 22.27
N LYS A 118 -16.76 -22.07 21.14
CA LYS A 118 -17.73 -22.06 20.03
C LYS A 118 -17.80 -23.43 19.34
N ILE A 119 -16.65 -24.04 19.06
CA ILE A 119 -16.59 -25.33 18.37
C ILE A 119 -16.78 -26.52 19.30
N TYR A 120 -16.66 -26.35 20.63
CA TYR A 120 -16.73 -27.43 21.61
C TYR A 120 -17.92 -28.38 21.40
N PRO A 121 -19.16 -27.92 21.16
CA PRO A 121 -20.29 -28.82 20.89
C PRO A 121 -20.08 -29.74 19.69
N MET A 122 -19.26 -29.34 18.71
CA MET A 122 -18.94 -30.09 17.49
C MET A 122 -17.71 -30.99 17.63
N VAL A 123 -16.93 -30.84 18.69
CA VAL A 123 -15.70 -31.63 18.92
C VAL A 123 -15.73 -32.42 20.23
N SER A 124 -16.83 -32.35 20.99
CA SER A 124 -16.98 -33.02 22.28
C SER A 124 -17.56 -34.44 22.22
N SER A 125 -18.02 -34.91 21.05
CA SER A 125 -18.57 -36.26 20.86
C SER A 125 -17.78 -37.02 19.77
N GLU A 126 -17.79 -38.35 19.81
CA GLU A 126 -17.16 -39.19 18.76
C GLU A 126 -17.94 -39.17 17.44
N GLU A 127 -19.22 -38.80 17.47
CA GLU A 127 -20.10 -38.69 16.28
C GLU A 127 -19.99 -37.32 15.59
N ASN A 128 -19.51 -36.31 16.32
CA ASN A 128 -19.29 -34.96 15.82
C ASN A 128 -17.83 -34.85 15.38
N GLY A 129 -17.56 -34.01 14.37
CA GLY A 129 -16.27 -34.11 13.69
C GLY A 129 -15.73 -32.81 13.14
N PHE A 130 -14.42 -32.65 13.32
CA PHE A 130 -13.59 -31.87 12.40
C PHE A 130 -13.74 -32.43 10.98
N VAL A 131 -13.99 -31.56 10.01
CA VAL A 131 -14.12 -31.93 8.59
C VAL A 131 -12.86 -31.57 7.83
N SER A 132 -12.49 -30.29 7.85
CA SER A 132 -11.31 -29.80 7.14
C SER A 132 -10.92 -28.38 7.55
N VAL A 133 -9.66 -28.05 7.27
CA VAL A 133 -9.16 -26.68 7.12
C VAL A 133 -8.81 -26.46 5.66
N SER A 134 -9.30 -25.36 5.07
CA SER A 134 -8.95 -24.96 3.70
C SER A 134 -8.44 -23.53 3.62
N LEU A 135 -7.58 -23.24 2.64
CA LEU A 135 -7.01 -21.91 2.41
C LEU A 135 -7.97 -21.04 1.60
N LEU A 136 -8.32 -19.85 2.08
CA LEU A 136 -9.13 -18.87 1.34
C LEU A 136 -8.32 -17.73 0.74
N GLY A 137 -7.19 -17.43 1.36
CA GLY A 137 -6.31 -16.36 0.92
C GLY A 137 -5.06 -16.28 1.75
N PHE A 138 -4.03 -15.68 1.17
CA PHE A 138 -2.74 -15.52 1.84
C PHE A 138 -1.99 -14.33 1.27
N GLY A 139 -1.02 -13.83 2.02
CA GLY A 139 -0.12 -12.78 1.54
C GLY A 139 0.81 -12.31 2.63
N GLN A 140 1.49 -11.19 2.37
CA GLN A 140 2.42 -10.58 3.32
C GLN A 140 2.12 -9.10 3.51
N ARG A 141 2.26 -8.59 4.73
CA ARG A 141 2.10 -7.17 5.04
C ARG A 141 3.18 -6.70 6.03
N LEU A 142 3.62 -5.47 5.86
CA LEU A 142 4.48 -4.76 6.79
C LEU A 142 3.62 -4.21 7.93
N ILE A 143 3.84 -4.71 9.14
CA ILE A 143 3.25 -4.18 10.37
C ILE A 143 4.40 -3.68 11.22
N ASN A 144 4.41 -2.38 11.54
CA ASN A 144 5.54 -1.72 12.22
C ASN A 144 6.89 -2.05 11.57
N ASP A 145 6.92 -2.01 10.23
CA ASP A 145 8.08 -2.30 9.38
C ASP A 145 8.66 -3.73 9.50
N GLN A 146 7.93 -4.65 10.10
CA GLN A 146 8.22 -6.08 10.11
C GLN A 146 7.26 -6.83 9.19
N THR A 147 7.78 -7.82 8.47
CA THR A 147 6.97 -8.65 7.58
C THR A 147 6.19 -9.67 8.39
N TYR A 148 4.87 -9.65 8.23
CA TYR A 148 3.96 -10.67 8.72
C TYR A 148 3.28 -11.36 7.54
N THR A 149 3.12 -12.67 7.65
CA THR A 149 2.30 -13.44 6.73
C THR A 149 0.88 -13.43 7.24
N SER A 150 -0.06 -13.11 6.35
CA SER A 150 -1.48 -13.19 6.60
C SER A 150 -2.04 -14.44 5.93
N GLN A 151 -2.91 -15.16 6.62
CA GLN A 151 -3.58 -16.34 6.08
C GLN A 151 -5.04 -16.34 6.50
N ARG A 152 -5.96 -16.43 5.53
CA ARG A 152 -7.40 -16.61 5.80
C ARG A 152 -7.77 -18.04 5.46
N GLN A 153 -8.49 -18.68 6.37
CA GLN A 153 -8.82 -20.08 6.32
C GLN A 153 -10.30 -20.28 6.57
N ILE A 154 -10.84 -21.39 6.08
CA ILE A 154 -12.17 -21.88 6.45
C ILE A 154 -11.98 -23.18 7.23
N TRP A 155 -12.56 -23.23 8.43
CA TRP A 155 -12.50 -24.38 9.32
C TRP A 155 -13.91 -24.93 9.40
N SER A 156 -14.06 -26.17 8.94
CA SER A 156 -15.35 -26.82 8.80
C SER A 156 -15.51 -27.91 9.85
N PHE A 157 -16.68 -27.91 10.49
CA PHE A 157 -17.06 -28.87 11.51
C PHE A 157 -18.48 -29.36 11.25
N THR A 158 -18.82 -30.53 11.79
CA THR A 158 -20.16 -31.09 11.73
C THR A 158 -20.68 -31.31 13.14
N ASP A 159 -21.91 -30.84 13.42
CA ASP A 159 -22.58 -31.10 14.70
C ASP A 159 -23.24 -32.49 14.77
N SER A 160 -23.85 -32.81 15.91
CA SER A 160 -24.52 -34.10 16.15
C SER A 160 -25.73 -34.37 15.25
N ASN A 161 -26.24 -33.35 14.57
CA ASN A 161 -27.35 -33.49 13.63
C ASN A 161 -26.85 -33.66 12.19
N GLY A 162 -25.54 -33.71 11.97
CA GLY A 162 -24.95 -33.73 10.63
C GLY A 162 -24.91 -32.36 9.95
N THR A 163 -25.18 -31.26 10.68
CA THR A 163 -25.16 -29.92 10.10
C THR A 163 -23.74 -29.37 10.06
N ARG A 164 -23.34 -28.84 8.91
CA ARG A 164 -22.01 -28.23 8.71
C ARG A 164 -21.98 -26.81 9.23
N HIS A 165 -20.90 -26.49 9.95
CA HIS A 165 -20.59 -25.16 10.47
C HIS A 165 -19.23 -24.73 9.96
N ASP A 166 -19.17 -23.55 9.34
CA ASP A 166 -17.97 -23.02 8.72
C ASP A 166 -17.52 -21.72 9.42
N TYR A 167 -16.28 -21.73 9.91
CA TYR A 167 -15.66 -20.58 10.56
C TYR A 167 -14.56 -20.02 9.67
N THR A 168 -14.62 -18.72 9.38
CA THR A 168 -13.54 -18.01 8.72
C THR A 168 -12.53 -17.55 9.76
N ILE A 169 -11.32 -18.08 9.66
CA ILE A 169 -10.21 -17.77 10.58
C ILE A 169 -9.20 -16.91 9.83
N SER A 170 -8.91 -15.72 10.36
CA SER A 170 -7.84 -14.86 9.83
C SER A 170 -6.65 -14.88 10.78
N LEU A 171 -5.49 -15.26 10.28
CA LEU A 171 -4.25 -15.41 11.01
C LEU A 171 -3.24 -14.38 10.51
N GLN A 172 -2.48 -13.79 11.42
CA GLN A 172 -1.27 -13.04 11.12
C GLN A 172 -0.12 -13.59 11.97
N PHE A 173 0.98 -13.95 11.34
CA PHE A 173 2.11 -14.59 12.02
C PHE A 173 3.43 -14.24 11.34
N ASN A 174 4.54 -14.50 12.03
CA ASN A 174 5.88 -14.44 11.47
C ASN A 174 6.64 -15.74 11.80
N THR A 175 7.95 -15.76 11.62
CA THR A 175 8.78 -16.95 11.89
C THR A 175 8.89 -17.31 13.37
N LYS A 176 8.43 -16.45 14.28
CA LYS A 176 8.60 -16.60 15.73
C LYS A 176 7.28 -16.80 16.48
N GLU A 177 6.21 -16.14 16.05
CA GLU A 177 4.95 -16.08 16.80
C GLU A 177 3.72 -15.95 15.90
N LEU A 178 2.59 -16.43 16.42
CA LEU A 178 1.26 -16.10 15.95
C LEU A 178 0.84 -14.77 16.59
N TYR A 179 0.80 -13.72 15.77
CA TYR A 179 0.56 -12.35 16.23
C TYR A 179 -0.92 -12.07 16.48
N GLN A 180 -1.78 -12.49 15.55
CA GLN A 180 -3.22 -12.26 15.63
C GLN A 180 -3.99 -13.45 15.06
N LEU A 181 -5.12 -13.75 15.68
CA LEU A 181 -6.13 -14.67 15.19
C LEU A 181 -7.50 -14.03 15.40
N SER A 182 -8.28 -13.88 14.35
CA SER A 182 -9.69 -13.44 14.40
C SER A 182 -10.61 -14.45 13.73
N ILE A 183 -11.88 -14.43 14.13
CA ILE A 183 -12.85 -15.48 13.81
C ILE A 183 -14.16 -14.82 13.44
N GLU A 184 -14.64 -15.16 12.26
CA GLU A 184 -15.93 -14.76 11.74
C GLU A 184 -16.75 -16.01 11.47
N GLU A 185 -17.97 -16.05 11.99
CA GLU A 185 -18.93 -17.09 11.62
C GLU A 185 -19.42 -16.78 10.20
N ASN A 186 -19.37 -17.77 9.32
CA ASN A 186 -19.61 -17.55 7.90
C ASN A 186 -20.70 -18.50 7.41
N SER A 187 -21.64 -17.95 6.63
CA SER A 187 -22.75 -18.72 6.05
C SER A 187 -22.51 -19.09 4.58
N GLU A 188 -21.47 -18.55 3.95
CA GLU A 188 -21.22 -18.72 2.51
C GLU A 188 -19.90 -19.44 2.20
N VAL A 189 -19.99 -20.38 1.26
CA VAL A 189 -18.86 -21.11 0.69
C VAL A 189 -18.03 -20.14 -0.16
N LYS A 190 -16.77 -19.93 0.24
CA LYS A 190 -15.81 -19.11 -0.49
C LYS A 190 -14.92 -19.99 -1.37
N SER A 191 -14.46 -19.44 -2.50
CA SER A 191 -13.51 -20.14 -3.38
C SER A 191 -12.20 -20.40 -2.62
N VAL A 192 -11.76 -21.66 -2.60
CA VAL A 192 -10.57 -22.13 -1.90
C VAL A 192 -9.36 -22.01 -2.83
N ILE A 193 -8.20 -21.68 -2.26
CA ILE A 193 -6.93 -21.70 -2.96
C ILE A 193 -6.31 -23.11 -2.86
N THR A 194 -5.87 -23.65 -3.99
CA THR A 194 -5.19 -24.94 -4.08
C THR A 194 -3.81 -24.82 -4.72
N LYS A 195 -2.96 -25.85 -4.57
CA LYS A 195 -1.64 -25.88 -5.23
C LYS A 195 -1.73 -25.95 -6.76
N ASP A 196 -2.87 -26.39 -7.27
CA ASP A 196 -3.14 -26.52 -8.71
C ASP A 196 -3.62 -25.19 -9.33
N ASP A 197 -3.81 -24.15 -8.51
CA ASP A 197 -4.22 -22.83 -8.98
C ASP A 197 -3.07 -22.17 -9.78
N THR A 198 -3.23 -22.20 -11.10
CA THR A 198 -2.21 -21.81 -12.09
C THR A 198 -1.91 -20.30 -12.17
N TYR A 199 -2.56 -19.46 -11.35
CA TYR A 199 -2.55 -18.00 -11.50
C TYR A 199 -1.67 -17.23 -10.50
N LEU A 200 -0.77 -17.93 -9.79
CA LEU A 200 0.04 -17.35 -8.72
C LEU A 200 1.43 -16.87 -9.19
N ASP A 201 1.90 -17.22 -10.39
CA ASP A 201 3.24 -16.84 -10.89
C ASP A 201 3.31 -15.44 -11.56
N LYS A 202 2.61 -14.43 -11.01
CA LYS A 202 2.34 -13.16 -11.73
C LYS A 202 2.73 -11.87 -10.99
N SER A 203 3.57 -11.92 -9.96
CA SER A 203 4.04 -10.70 -9.27
C SER A 203 4.67 -9.68 -10.24
N ALA A 204 5.40 -10.15 -11.26
CA ALA A 204 5.98 -9.31 -12.33
C ALA A 204 4.92 -8.58 -13.20
N ASP A 205 3.75 -9.18 -13.39
CA ASP A 205 2.68 -8.58 -14.20
C ASP A 205 2.06 -7.39 -13.48
N PHE A 206 1.89 -7.48 -12.15
CA PHE A 206 1.45 -6.34 -11.35
C PHE A 206 2.49 -5.23 -11.34
N GLU A 207 3.78 -5.53 -11.12
CA GLU A 207 4.84 -4.51 -11.13
C GLU A 207 4.87 -3.74 -12.45
N THR A 208 4.64 -4.43 -13.57
CA THR A 208 4.53 -3.82 -14.90
C THR A 208 3.33 -2.87 -15.00
N ALA A 209 2.14 -3.35 -14.63
CA ALA A 209 0.91 -2.55 -14.65
C ALA A 209 1.01 -1.32 -13.73
N TRP A 210 1.60 -1.49 -12.54
CA TRP A 210 1.83 -0.42 -11.59
C TRP A 210 2.85 0.61 -12.12
N THR A 211 3.95 0.14 -12.71
CA THR A 211 4.96 1.02 -13.31
C THR A 211 4.36 1.88 -14.42
N GLU A 212 3.52 1.30 -15.28
CA GLU A 212 2.81 2.04 -16.33
C GLU A 212 1.86 3.09 -15.74
N LEU A 213 1.13 2.73 -14.68
CA LEU A 213 0.25 3.66 -13.97
C LEU A 213 1.04 4.82 -13.37
N VAL A 214 2.18 4.55 -12.72
CA VAL A 214 3.06 5.59 -12.15
C VAL A 214 3.60 6.51 -13.24
N GLN A 215 4.07 5.96 -14.35
CA GLN A 215 4.63 6.74 -15.47
C GLN A 215 3.60 7.68 -16.09
N ARG A 216 2.36 7.21 -16.28
CA ARG A 216 1.30 8.02 -16.90
C ARG A 216 0.61 8.94 -15.89
N GLY A 217 0.45 8.49 -14.65
CA GLY A 217 -0.34 9.17 -13.63
C GLY A 217 0.43 10.24 -12.85
N THR A 218 1.76 10.27 -12.96
CA THR A 218 2.60 11.26 -12.28
C THR A 218 2.60 12.58 -13.05
N ASP A 219 2.05 13.62 -12.44
CA ASP A 219 2.09 14.99 -12.95
C ASP A 219 2.14 16.00 -11.79
N VAL A 220 3.37 16.33 -11.37
CA VAL A 220 3.63 17.30 -10.29
C VAL A 220 3.24 18.72 -10.70
N GLN A 221 3.27 19.06 -11.99
CA GLN A 221 2.91 20.40 -12.46
C GLN A 221 1.41 20.59 -12.41
N LEU A 222 0.64 19.60 -12.89
CA LEU A 222 -0.80 19.56 -12.74
C LEU A 222 -1.18 19.67 -11.26
N TYR A 223 -0.58 18.87 -10.38
CA TYR A 223 -0.86 18.97 -8.94
C TYR A 223 -0.68 20.39 -8.39
N ARG A 224 0.41 21.07 -8.76
CA ARG A 224 0.67 22.46 -8.33
C ARG A 224 -0.34 23.46 -8.88
N GLN A 225 -0.83 23.27 -10.10
CA GLN A 225 -1.89 24.08 -10.69
C GLN A 225 -3.20 23.85 -9.95
N MET A 226 -3.63 22.59 -9.84
CA MET A 226 -4.84 22.20 -9.13
C MET A 226 -4.85 22.70 -7.68
N LYS A 227 -3.69 22.65 -6.99
CA LYS A 227 -3.56 23.14 -5.60
C LYS A 227 -3.89 24.63 -5.46
N LYS A 228 -3.53 25.44 -6.46
CA LYS A 228 -3.88 26.88 -6.48
C LYS A 228 -5.38 27.09 -6.71
N ASP A 229 -5.99 26.20 -7.48
CA ASP A 229 -7.39 26.27 -7.90
C ASP A 229 -8.35 25.50 -6.97
N GLY A 230 -7.91 25.17 -5.74
CA GLY A 230 -8.74 24.55 -4.70
C GLY A 230 -8.84 23.03 -4.74
N MET A 231 -8.05 22.36 -5.60
CA MET A 231 -7.88 20.91 -5.69
C MET A 231 -9.21 20.12 -5.79
N ASN A 232 -9.72 20.01 -7.02
CA ASN A 232 -11.01 19.37 -7.30
C ASN A 232 -10.86 18.29 -8.39
N SER A 233 -11.45 17.12 -8.16
CA SER A 233 -11.48 15.98 -9.09
C SER A 233 -12.20 16.28 -10.41
N ASP A 234 -13.06 17.30 -10.46
CA ASP A 234 -13.83 17.66 -11.66
C ASP A 234 -13.10 18.62 -12.61
N GLN A 235 -11.86 19.03 -12.28
CA GLN A 235 -11.04 19.86 -13.15
C GLN A 235 -10.71 19.14 -14.46
N THR A 236 -10.76 19.87 -15.58
CA THR A 236 -10.72 19.28 -16.93
C THR A 236 -9.41 18.55 -17.19
N GLU A 237 -8.30 19.14 -16.75
CA GLU A 237 -6.95 18.62 -16.89
C GLU A 237 -6.79 17.32 -16.08
N PHE A 238 -7.33 17.26 -14.87
CA PHE A 238 -7.33 16.05 -14.07
C PHE A 238 -8.20 14.95 -14.68
N LYS A 239 -9.40 15.28 -15.14
CA LYS A 239 -10.26 14.30 -15.84
C LYS A 239 -9.62 13.76 -17.12
N ALA A 240 -8.78 14.53 -17.80
CA ALA A 240 -8.00 14.04 -18.93
C ALA A 240 -6.93 13.04 -18.49
N LEU A 241 -6.21 13.34 -17.39
CA LEU A 241 -5.24 12.42 -16.78
C LEU A 241 -5.94 11.11 -16.33
N GLU A 242 -7.01 11.21 -15.55
CA GLU A 242 -7.81 10.09 -15.05
C GLU A 242 -8.24 9.13 -16.17
N LYS A 243 -8.74 9.68 -17.29
CA LYS A 243 -9.16 8.89 -18.47
C LYS A 243 -8.02 8.20 -19.21
N SER A 244 -6.78 8.67 -19.05
CA SER A 244 -5.62 8.05 -19.69
C SER A 244 -5.06 6.84 -18.91
N MET A 245 -5.54 6.64 -17.67
CA MET A 245 -5.13 5.53 -16.82
C MET A 245 -5.76 4.22 -17.26
N ASN A 246 -4.99 3.15 -17.24
CA ASN A 246 -5.47 1.80 -17.54
C ASN A 246 -6.06 1.13 -16.28
N VAL A 247 -7.10 1.74 -15.71
CA VAL A 247 -7.82 1.27 -14.51
C VAL A 247 -9.30 1.09 -14.86
N THR A 248 -9.95 0.04 -14.36
CA THR A 248 -11.39 -0.18 -14.63
C THR A 248 -12.28 0.83 -13.90
N ASP A 249 -12.02 1.07 -12.61
CA ASP A 249 -12.65 2.11 -11.80
C ASP A 249 -11.58 3.08 -11.27
N PRO A 250 -11.45 4.27 -11.87
CA PRO A 250 -10.45 5.25 -11.47
C PRO A 250 -10.90 6.15 -10.32
N SER A 251 -12.05 5.91 -9.67
CA SER A 251 -12.64 6.81 -8.66
C SER A 251 -11.67 7.22 -7.54
N GLY A 252 -10.88 6.30 -6.99
CA GLY A 252 -9.88 6.60 -5.95
C GLY A 252 -8.52 7.09 -6.48
N PHE A 253 -8.35 7.22 -7.80
CA PHE A 253 -7.11 7.76 -8.38
C PHE A 253 -6.86 9.22 -7.96
N PHE A 254 -7.92 10.02 -7.81
CA PHE A 254 -7.79 11.41 -7.34
C PHE A 254 -7.21 11.49 -5.93
N ASP A 255 -7.68 10.66 -5.01
CA ASP A 255 -7.15 10.63 -3.65
C ASP A 255 -5.69 10.20 -3.63
N LEU A 256 -5.32 9.20 -4.44
CA LEU A 256 -3.93 8.77 -4.59
C LEU A 256 -3.06 9.91 -5.15
N PHE A 257 -3.49 10.55 -6.24
CA PHE A 257 -2.78 11.66 -6.88
C PHE A 257 -2.61 12.84 -5.91
N ARG A 258 -3.65 13.19 -5.16
CA ARG A 258 -3.61 14.25 -4.14
C ARG A 258 -2.61 13.91 -3.04
N ASP A 259 -2.73 12.73 -2.45
CA ASP A 259 -1.98 12.34 -1.26
C ASP A 259 -0.50 12.10 -1.57
N THR A 260 -0.18 11.68 -2.79
CA THR A 260 1.20 11.56 -3.32
C THR A 260 1.79 12.88 -3.82
N ARG A 261 1.01 13.97 -3.75
CA ARG A 261 1.38 15.31 -4.25
C ARG A 261 1.72 15.34 -5.74
N GLY A 262 1.01 14.52 -6.52
CA GLY A 262 1.18 14.37 -7.97
C GLY A 262 2.34 13.47 -8.40
N ASP A 263 3.11 12.90 -7.46
CA ASP A 263 4.22 11.98 -7.73
C ASP A 263 3.93 10.59 -7.15
N LEU A 264 3.41 9.69 -7.98
CA LEU A 264 2.95 8.38 -7.54
C LEU A 264 4.10 7.46 -7.09
N THR A 265 5.36 7.83 -7.33
CA THR A 265 6.51 7.11 -6.77
C THR A 265 6.57 7.18 -5.24
N HIS A 266 5.85 8.12 -4.63
CA HIS A 266 5.66 8.21 -3.18
C HIS A 266 4.64 7.22 -2.60
N ALA A 267 4.04 6.34 -3.42
CA ALA A 267 3.25 5.23 -2.92
C ALA A 267 4.15 4.01 -2.68
N TYR A 268 4.40 3.69 -1.41
CA TYR A 268 5.28 2.61 -1.00
C TYR A 268 4.47 1.34 -0.76
N LEU A 269 4.75 0.28 -1.53
CA LEU A 269 4.08 -1.00 -1.32
C LEU A 269 4.39 -1.52 0.08
N SER A 270 3.36 -1.85 0.82
CA SER A 270 3.39 -2.32 2.21
C SER A 270 2.91 -3.74 2.37
N GLY A 271 2.25 -4.32 1.38
CA GLY A 271 1.83 -5.70 1.41
C GLY A 271 1.01 -6.11 0.21
N PHE A 272 0.68 -7.39 0.13
CA PHE A 272 -0.21 -7.95 -0.86
C PHE A 272 -1.04 -9.07 -0.22
N TYR A 273 -2.17 -9.40 -0.84
CA TYR A 273 -3.04 -10.47 -0.41
C TYR A 273 -3.73 -11.11 -1.62
N HIS A 274 -3.54 -12.41 -1.81
CA HIS A 274 -4.12 -13.19 -2.89
C HIS A 274 -5.41 -13.87 -2.44
N THR A 275 -6.40 -13.87 -3.32
CA THR A 275 -7.67 -14.58 -3.14
C THR A 275 -8.22 -15.08 -4.48
N ASN A 276 -9.15 -16.05 -4.42
CA ASN A 276 -9.91 -16.53 -5.57
C ASN A 276 -11.35 -15.97 -5.60
N THR A 277 -11.64 -14.91 -4.83
CA THR A 277 -12.98 -14.29 -4.77
C THR A 277 -12.88 -12.83 -5.22
N PRO A 278 -13.82 -12.29 -6.03
CA PRO A 278 -15.03 -12.93 -6.59
C PRO A 278 -14.78 -13.80 -7.83
N THR A 279 -13.59 -13.74 -8.40
CA THR A 279 -13.12 -14.61 -9.49
C THR A 279 -11.76 -15.17 -9.13
N ASP A 280 -11.41 -16.34 -9.70
CA ASP A 280 -10.06 -16.90 -9.59
C ASP A 280 -9.04 -15.80 -9.95
N GLY A 281 -8.05 -15.57 -9.10
CA GLY A 281 -6.95 -14.68 -9.49
C GLY A 281 -7.05 -13.21 -9.08
N GLN A 282 -7.91 -12.76 -8.16
CA GLN A 282 -7.78 -11.38 -7.63
C GLN A 282 -6.60 -11.26 -6.66
N SER A 283 -5.95 -10.09 -6.62
CA SER A 283 -4.95 -9.74 -5.62
C SER A 283 -5.10 -8.30 -5.16
N ASP A 284 -5.03 -8.10 -3.87
CA ASP A 284 -5.08 -6.78 -3.25
C ASP A 284 -3.66 -6.36 -2.88
N TYR A 285 -3.20 -5.22 -3.38
CA TYR A 285 -1.90 -4.64 -3.07
C TYR A 285 -2.06 -3.41 -2.19
N TYR A 286 -1.41 -3.40 -1.04
CA TYR A 286 -1.54 -2.37 -0.02
C TYR A 286 -0.40 -1.38 -0.13
N PHE A 287 -0.69 -0.09 -0.25
CA PHE A 287 0.29 0.98 -0.34
C PHE A 287 0.19 1.92 0.86
N ARG A 288 1.33 2.40 1.33
CA ARG A 288 1.45 3.48 2.31
C ARG A 288 1.95 4.74 1.59
N VAL A 289 1.22 5.84 1.75
CA VAL A 289 1.55 7.14 1.16
C VAL A 289 1.82 8.12 2.30
N PRO A 290 3.05 8.61 2.46
CA PRO A 290 3.37 9.62 3.45
C PRO A 290 2.78 10.98 3.02
N THR A 291 1.81 11.49 3.77
CA THR A 291 1.08 12.74 3.46
C THR A 291 1.66 13.95 4.18
N SER A 292 2.35 13.72 5.30
CA SER A 292 3.13 14.70 6.08
C SER A 292 4.27 13.99 6.84
N GLU A 293 5.03 14.71 7.66
CA GLU A 293 6.11 14.14 8.49
C GLU A 293 5.63 12.97 9.39
N LYS A 294 4.38 13.02 9.85
CA LYS A 294 3.77 12.00 10.74
C LYS A 294 2.54 11.33 10.16
N GLY A 295 1.99 11.84 9.05
CA GLY A 295 0.77 11.34 8.44
C GLY A 295 1.08 10.31 7.36
N VAL A 296 0.39 9.17 7.43
CA VAL A 296 0.43 8.12 6.41
C VAL A 296 -1.00 7.80 6.02
N ALA A 297 -1.31 7.87 4.73
CA ALA A 297 -2.53 7.35 4.15
C ALA A 297 -2.28 5.92 3.65
N GLU A 298 -3.28 5.06 3.77
CA GLU A 298 -3.22 3.69 3.24
C GLU A 298 -4.14 3.57 2.03
N PHE A 299 -3.71 2.81 1.03
CA PHE A 299 -4.45 2.55 -0.20
C PHE A 299 -4.44 1.06 -0.50
N ILE A 300 -5.54 0.54 -1.07
CA ILE A 300 -5.63 -0.78 -1.66
C ILE A 300 -5.75 -0.63 -3.17
N VAL A 301 -4.90 -1.32 -3.91
CA VAL A 301 -4.96 -1.47 -5.36
C VAL A 301 -5.45 -2.89 -5.64
N VAL A 302 -6.64 -3.00 -6.22
CA VAL A 302 -7.21 -4.30 -6.59
C VAL A 302 -6.75 -4.66 -7.99
N TYR A 303 -6.14 -5.83 -8.14
CA TYR A 303 -5.58 -6.31 -9.39
C TYR A 303 -6.21 -7.63 -9.81
N ASP A 304 -6.67 -7.69 -11.05
CA ASP A 304 -7.11 -8.92 -11.71
C ASP A 304 -5.91 -9.56 -12.41
N ARG A 305 -5.45 -10.71 -11.90
CA ARG A 305 -4.32 -11.45 -12.48
C ARG A 305 -4.68 -12.19 -13.77
N LEU A 306 -5.95 -12.47 -14.02
CA LEU A 306 -6.40 -13.12 -15.26
C LEU A 306 -6.35 -12.12 -16.41
N GLN A 307 -6.89 -10.92 -16.18
CA GLN A 307 -6.91 -9.84 -17.16
C GLN A 307 -5.64 -8.99 -17.17
N GLN A 308 -4.76 -9.20 -16.19
CA GLN A 308 -3.55 -8.42 -15.96
C GLN A 308 -3.83 -6.92 -15.84
N LYS A 309 -4.90 -6.57 -15.13
CA LYS A 309 -5.43 -5.20 -15.08
C LYS A 309 -5.73 -4.75 -13.66
N ILE A 310 -5.44 -3.48 -13.38
CA ILE A 310 -5.88 -2.81 -12.15
C ILE A 310 -7.38 -2.56 -12.25
N LEU A 311 -8.15 -3.15 -11.34
CA LEU A 311 -9.59 -2.97 -11.27
C LEU A 311 -9.94 -1.66 -10.59
N SER A 312 -9.37 -1.38 -9.43
CA SER A 312 -9.68 -0.18 -8.66
C SER A 312 -8.55 0.22 -7.72
N ILE A 313 -8.61 1.48 -7.28
CA ILE A 313 -7.72 2.06 -6.27
C ILE A 313 -8.63 2.65 -5.20
N ASN A 314 -8.46 2.25 -3.95
CA ASN A 314 -9.31 2.69 -2.85
C ASN A 314 -8.45 3.19 -1.70
N LYS A 315 -8.78 4.36 -1.15
CA LYS A 315 -8.18 4.83 0.09
C LYS A 315 -8.79 4.05 1.27
N GLN A 316 -7.96 3.55 2.18
CA GLN A 316 -8.44 2.96 3.43
C GLN A 316 -8.65 4.07 4.45
N ASP A 317 -9.87 4.21 4.95
CA ASP A 317 -10.14 5.05 6.11
C ASP A 317 -9.59 4.35 7.36
N LEU A 318 -8.53 4.91 7.94
CA LEU A 318 -7.90 4.41 9.17
C LEU A 318 -8.78 4.58 10.43
N SER A 319 -10.03 5.03 10.28
CA SER A 319 -10.92 5.38 11.40
C SER A 319 -11.48 4.20 12.21
N GLU A 320 -11.10 2.95 11.92
CA GLU A 320 -11.65 1.78 12.63
C GLU A 320 -10.61 0.91 13.39
N ASN A 321 -9.31 1.24 13.42
CA ASN A 321 -8.32 0.39 14.10
C ASN A 321 -7.44 1.11 15.14
N SER A 322 -7.89 2.26 15.66
CA SER A 322 -7.16 2.98 16.73
C SER A 322 -7.66 2.77 18.16
N ASP A 323 -8.66 1.90 18.35
CA ASP A 323 -9.09 1.45 19.69
C ASP A 323 -9.20 -0.09 19.73
N GLU A 324 -8.18 -0.77 20.28
CA GLU A 324 -8.23 -1.94 21.20
C GLU A 324 -6.93 -2.75 21.32
#